data_AF-A0A849WWB9-F1
#
_entry.id   AF-A0A849WWB9-F1
#
_cell.length_a   1.000
_cell.length_b   1.000
_cell.length_c   1.000
_cell.angle_alpha   90.00
_cell.angle_beta   90.00
_cell.angle_gamma   90.00
#
_symmetry.space_group_name_H-M   'P 1'
#
loop_
_entity.id
_entity.type
_entity.pdbx_description
1 polymer ?
#
loop_
_entity_poly.entity_id
_entity_poly.type
_entity_poly.pdbx_seq_one_letter_code
_entity_poly.pdbx_strand_id
1 'polypeptide(L)'
;LALGRAGVAAFIAKPFSAEDILEVVEGLEEPRDPELDGVARRMVGTQDMPDVLDAVRRSMVFEALARTHGNKAQAAALLGISRQNLQKILARGRV
;
A
#
# COMPACT_ATOMS: atom_id res chain seq x y z
N LEU A 1 -21.18 -11.02 0.35
CA LEU A 1 -19.73 -10.85 0.63
C LEU A 1 -19.04 -10.50 -0.67
N ALA A 2 -18.48 -9.29 -0.80
CA ALA A 2 -17.74 -8.90 -2.00
C ALA A 2 -16.36 -9.56 -1.96
N LEU A 3 -16.13 -10.58 -2.80
CA LEU A 3 -14.90 -11.39 -2.83
C LEU A 3 -13.62 -10.54 -2.96
N GLY A 4 -13.70 -9.37 -3.60
CA GLY A 4 -12.60 -8.41 -3.68
C GLY A 4 -12.09 -7.90 -2.32
N ARG A 5 -12.93 -7.83 -1.27
CA ARG A 5 -12.48 -7.42 0.09
C ARG A 5 -11.59 -8.47 0.76
N ALA A 6 -11.65 -9.72 0.32
CA ALA A 6 -10.80 -10.81 0.82
C ALA A 6 -9.47 -10.94 0.06
N GLY A 7 -9.24 -10.14 -1.00
CA GLY A 7 -8.04 -10.23 -1.83
C GLY A 7 -8.12 -11.33 -2.90
N VAL A 8 -9.33 -11.79 -3.26
CA VAL A 8 -9.52 -12.73 -4.37
C VAL A 8 -9.15 -12.04 -5.69
N ALA A 9 -8.22 -12.62 -6.43
CA ALA A 9 -7.75 -12.10 -7.72
C ALA A 9 -8.69 -12.49 -8.89
N ALA A 10 -9.26 -13.69 -8.84
CA ALA A 10 -10.25 -14.18 -9.79
C ALA A 10 -11.16 -15.21 -9.13
N PHE A 11 -12.36 -15.41 -9.67
CA PHE A 11 -13.35 -16.36 -9.16
C PHE A 11 -13.84 -17.27 -10.29
N ILE A 12 -13.80 -18.58 -10.07
CA ILE A 12 -14.31 -19.61 -10.99
C ILE A 12 -15.45 -20.37 -10.28
N ALA A 13 -16.64 -20.38 -10.90
CA ALA A 13 -17.79 -21.10 -10.39
C ALA A 13 -17.77 -22.57 -10.88
N LYS A 14 -18.30 -23.50 -10.07
CA LYS A 14 -18.48 -24.89 -10.50
C LYS A 14 -19.70 -25.04 -11.43
N PRO A 15 -19.70 -26.02 -12.35
CA PRO A 15 -18.58 -26.90 -12.69
C PRO A 15 -17.52 -26.16 -13.53
N PHE A 16 -16.25 -26.53 -13.34
CA PHE A 16 -15.14 -26.00 -14.14
C PHE A 16 -14.23 -27.14 -14.61
N SER A 17 -13.57 -26.93 -15.73
CA SER A 17 -12.56 -27.79 -16.33
C SER A 17 -11.15 -27.43 -15.84
N ALA A 18 -10.15 -28.23 -16.22
CA ALA A 18 -8.76 -27.86 -16.00
C ALA A 18 -8.33 -26.72 -16.94
N GLU A 19 -8.87 -26.65 -18.16
CA GLU A 19 -8.63 -25.55 -19.10
C GLU A 19 -9.11 -24.21 -18.52
N ASP A 20 -10.27 -24.18 -17.84
CA ASP A 20 -10.82 -22.95 -17.24
C ASP A 20 -9.88 -22.37 -16.17
N ILE A 21 -9.15 -23.23 -15.44
CA ILE A 21 -8.16 -22.80 -14.44
C ILE A 21 -6.95 -22.19 -15.14
N LEU A 22 -6.44 -22.85 -16.19
CA LEU A 22 -5.29 -22.41 -16.95
C LEU A 22 -5.54 -21.04 -17.59
N GLU A 23 -6.68 -20.85 -18.23
CA GLU A 23 -7.06 -19.58 -18.86
C GLU A 23 -7.10 -18.44 -17.83
N VAL A 24 -7.68 -18.69 -16.65
CA VAL A 24 -7.73 -17.68 -15.59
C VAL A 24 -6.34 -17.35 -15.07
N VAL A 25 -5.48 -18.34 -14.85
CA VAL A 25 -4.12 -18.14 -14.34
C VAL A 25 -3.26 -17.39 -15.36
N GLU A 26 -3.34 -17.73 -16.63
CA GLU A 26 -2.61 -17.05 -17.71
C GLU A 26 -3.03 -15.59 -17.89
N GLY A 27 -4.29 -15.27 -17.57
CA GLY A 27 -4.81 -13.90 -17.58
C GLY A 27 -4.51 -13.08 -16.33
N LEU A 28 -3.91 -13.65 -15.28
CA LEU A 28 -3.53 -12.88 -14.08
C LEU A 28 -2.28 -12.05 -14.37
N GLU A 29 -2.37 -10.74 -14.16
CA GLU A 29 -1.18 -9.89 -14.13
C GLU A 29 -0.30 -10.28 -12.92
N GLU A 30 1.02 -10.23 -13.10
CA GLU A 30 1.96 -10.36 -11.97
C GLU A 30 1.56 -9.36 -10.89
N PRO A 31 1.54 -9.76 -9.60
CA PRO A 31 1.17 -8.85 -8.54
C PRO A 31 2.15 -7.66 -8.53
N ARG A 32 1.67 -6.48 -8.95
CA ARG A 32 2.35 -5.23 -8.64
C ARG A 32 2.41 -5.10 -7.13
N ASP A 33 3.63 -5.08 -6.61
CA ASP A 33 4.01 -4.99 -5.18
C ASP A 33 2.86 -5.38 -4.21
N PRO A 34 2.58 -6.68 -4.06
CA PRO A 34 1.27 -7.23 -3.64
C PRO A 34 0.80 -6.82 -2.23
N GLU A 35 1.64 -6.23 -1.39
CA GLU A 35 1.28 -5.93 -0.02
C GLU A 35 0.42 -4.67 0.11
N LEU A 36 0.71 -3.60 -0.63
CA LEU A 36 0.03 -2.32 -0.39
C LEU A 36 -1.41 -2.32 -0.94
N ASP A 37 -1.63 -2.86 -2.14
CA ASP A 37 -2.95 -2.94 -2.76
C ASP A 37 -3.91 -3.84 -1.97
N GLY A 38 -3.41 -4.98 -1.48
CA GLY A 38 -4.17 -5.87 -0.61
C GLY A 38 -4.58 -5.21 0.70
N VAL A 39 -3.65 -4.47 1.33
CA VAL A 39 -3.93 -3.69 2.54
C VAL A 39 -4.95 -2.59 2.24
N ALA A 40 -4.77 -1.82 1.17
CA ALA A 40 -5.68 -0.74 0.79
C ALA A 40 -7.11 -1.23 0.57
N ARG A 41 -7.31 -2.36 -0.14
CA ARG A 41 -8.64 -2.96 -0.36
C ARG A 41 -9.33 -3.37 0.94
N ARG A 42 -8.57 -3.86 1.94
CA ARG A 42 -9.12 -4.23 3.26
C ARG A 42 -9.55 -3.01 4.09
N MET A 43 -8.96 -1.84 3.85
CA MET A 43 -9.33 -0.59 4.54
C MET A 43 -10.64 0.02 4.02
N VAL A 44 -11.10 -0.39 2.83
CA VAL A 44 -12.34 0.15 2.23
C VAL A 44 -13.54 -0.19 3.12
N GLY A 45 -14.22 0.86 3.57
CA GLY A 45 -15.40 0.77 4.45
C GLY A 45 -15.08 0.42 5.90
N THR A 46 -13.81 0.44 6.30
CA THR A 46 -13.37 0.25 7.69
C THR A 46 -12.56 1.43 8.23
N GLN A 47 -11.84 2.16 7.35
CA GLN A 47 -11.16 3.41 7.70
C GLN A 47 -11.38 4.47 6.62
N ASP A 48 -11.35 5.74 7.04
CA ASP A 48 -11.39 6.87 6.13
C ASP A 48 -10.07 7.01 5.39
N MET A 49 -10.15 7.29 4.09
CA MET A 49 -8.98 7.37 3.21
C MET A 49 -7.90 8.36 3.70
N PRO A 50 -8.23 9.57 4.20
CA PRO A 50 -7.22 10.50 4.73
C PRO A 50 -6.40 9.91 5.89
N ASP A 51 -7.02 9.15 6.80
CA ASP A 51 -6.34 8.56 7.95
C ASP A 51 -5.36 7.45 7.53
N VAL A 52 -5.76 6.63 6.55
CA VAL A 52 -4.91 5.58 5.98
C VAL A 52 -3.68 6.21 5.32
N LEU A 53 -3.87 7.26 4.51
CA LEU A 53 -2.78 7.96 3.84
C LEU A 53 -1.83 8.63 4.84
N ASP A 54 -2.36 9.21 5.91
CA ASP A 54 -1.54 9.82 6.97
C ASP A 54 -0.79 8.77 7.79
N ALA A 55 -1.38 7.60 8.04
CA ALA A 55 -0.69 6.48 8.68
C ALA A 55 0.47 5.96 7.83
N VAL A 56 0.24 5.67 6.54
CA VAL A 56 1.28 5.23 5.61
C VAL A 56 2.38 6.27 5.50
N ARG A 57 2.02 7.55 5.34
CA ARG A 57 2.99 8.66 5.28
C ARG A 57 3.87 8.72 6.54
N ARG A 58 3.27 8.61 7.73
CA ARG A 58 4.03 8.61 8.99
C ARG A 58 5.00 7.43 9.07
N SER A 59 4.55 6.22 8.76
CA SER A 59 5.41 5.03 8.76
C SER A 59 6.63 5.19 7.85
N MET A 60 6.43 5.69 6.63
CA MET A 60 7.53 5.95 5.69
C MET A 60 8.50 7.01 6.23
N VAL A 61 8.00 8.09 6.83
CA VAL A 61 8.83 9.16 7.40
C VAL A 61 9.66 8.65 8.58
N PHE A 62 9.07 7.88 9.50
CA PHE A 62 9.79 7.31 10.63
C PHE A 62 10.89 6.36 10.17
N GLU A 63 10.60 5.47 9.22
CA GLU A 63 11.57 4.54 8.67
C GLU A 63 12.73 5.29 7.99
N ALA A 64 12.44 6.32 7.20
CA ALA A 64 13.48 7.12 6.54
C ALA A 64 14.35 7.87 7.55
N LEU A 65 13.77 8.41 8.62
CA LEU A 65 14.53 9.04 9.70
C LEU A 65 15.38 8.02 10.45
N ALA A 66 14.86 6.82 10.73
CA ALA A 66 15.62 5.77 11.40
C ALA A 66 16.85 5.35 10.57
N ARG A 67 16.66 5.06 9.27
CA ARG A 67 17.76 4.66 8.35
C ARG A 67 18.83 5.73 8.18
N THR A 68 18.45 7.00 8.34
CA THR A 68 19.35 8.15 8.17
C THR A 68 19.81 8.75 9.50
N HIS A 69 19.58 8.05 10.62
CA HIS A 69 19.97 8.49 11.96
C HIS A 69 19.46 9.90 12.30
N GLY A 70 18.24 10.22 11.88
CA GLY A 70 17.58 11.51 12.10
C GLY A 70 18.01 12.63 11.14
N ASN A 71 18.87 12.36 10.16
CA ASN A 71 19.28 13.36 9.18
C ASN A 71 18.13 13.69 8.22
N LYS A 72 17.41 14.78 8.51
CA LYS A 72 16.24 15.23 7.73
C LYS A 72 16.53 15.48 6.25
N ALA A 73 17.75 15.90 5.89
CA ALA A 73 18.09 16.14 4.48
C ALA A 73 18.22 14.81 3.73
N GLN A 74 18.92 13.84 4.33
CA GLN A 74 19.05 12.50 3.77
C GLN A 74 17.72 11.74 3.78
N ALA A 75 16.91 11.86 4.84
CA ALA A 75 15.59 11.25 4.90
C ALA A 75 14.65 11.78 3.80
N ALA A 76 14.67 13.10 3.56
CA ALA A 76 13.89 13.70 2.49
C ALA A 76 14.35 13.20 1.11
N ALA A 77 15.66 13.10 0.89
CA ALA A 77 16.23 12.54 -0.34
C ALA A 77 15.84 11.06 -0.52
N LEU A 78 15.89 10.26 0.55
CA LEU A 78 15.50 8.83 0.55
C LEU A 78 14.01 8.65 0.22
N LEU A 79 13.16 9.57 0.68
CA LEU A 79 11.73 9.59 0.39
C LEU A 79 11.39 10.21 -0.97
N GLY A 80 12.36 10.76 -1.70
CA GLY A 80 12.11 11.44 -2.97
C GLY A 80 11.30 12.74 -2.85
N ILE A 81 11.34 13.42 -1.70
CA ILE A 81 10.62 14.69 -1.46
C ILE A 81 11.57 15.83 -1.08
N SER A 82 11.10 17.07 -1.17
CA SER A 82 11.88 18.21 -0.70
C SER A 82 12.00 18.23 0.82
N ARG A 83 13.11 18.76 1.33
CA ARG A 83 13.33 18.97 2.77
C ARG A 83 12.21 19.80 3.42
N GLN A 84 11.71 20.82 2.72
CA GLN A 84 10.61 21.66 3.20
C GLN A 84 9.30 20.87 3.32
N ASN A 85 9.03 19.94 2.39
CA ASN A 85 7.87 19.06 2.48
C ASN A 85 7.98 18.15 3.71
N LEU A 86 9.13 17.50 3.90
CA LEU A 86 9.38 16.68 5.10
C LEU A 86 9.19 17.48 6.39
N GLN A 87 9.69 18.72 6.45
CA GLN A 87 9.48 19.60 7.61
C GLN A 87 8.01 19.92 7.86
N LYS A 88 7.22 20.20 6.82
CA LYS A 88 5.77 20.42 6.94
C LYS A 88 5.06 19.18 7.45
N ILE A 89 5.45 18.00 6.98
CA ILE A 89 4.89 16.71 7.45
C ILE A 89 5.19 16.53 8.94
N LEU A 90 6.44 16.76 9.37
CA LEU A 90 6.86 16.68 10.76
C LEU A 90 6.21 17.73 11.66
N ALA A 91 5.90 18.92 11.13
CA ALA A 91 5.23 19.98 11.90
C ALA A 91 3.71 19.77 12.03
N ARG A 92 3.08 19.11 11.04
CA ARG A 92 1.64 18.78 11.07
C ARG A 92 1.33 17.55 11.91
N GLY A 93 2.26 16.60 11.98
CA GLY A 93 2.12 15.40 12.79
C GLY A 93 2.51 15.67 14.24
N ARG A 94 1.64 15.30 15.19
CA ARG A 94 2.06 14.93 16.54
C ARG A 94 3.02 13.74 16.41
N VAL A 95 4.32 14.02 16.34
CA VAL A 95 5.38 13.01 16.44
C VAL A 95 5.45 12.54 17.88
#